data_AF-A0A9E5MUZ1-F1
#
_entry.id   AF-A0A9E5MUZ1-F1
#
_cell.length_a   1.000
_cell.length_b   1.000
_cell.length_c   1.000
_cell.angle_alpha   90.00
_cell.angle_beta   90.00
_cell.angle_gamma   90.00
#
_symmetry.space_group_name_H-M   'P 1'
#
loop_
_entity.id
_entity.type
_entity.pdbx_description
1 polymer ?
#
loop_
_entity_poly.entity_id
_entity_poly.type
_entity_poly.pdbx_seq_one_letter_code
_entity_poly.pdbx_strand_id
1 'polypeptide(L)'
;SLKLANGRLDVDPLTFRENAGRFDAGLLFAPHESGYALDANLQVDNVRLGILGSAQQERDLLPPLNGVVRLSGSGASVHEIMAGAEGNISLRHGSGQIRDFSGRLFGDLLLEVLRTLNPLRSGSDTRQLDCAIYEVAIEAGVAEIQELALQTNALTMIGSGRIDFDTEKLDINVRAKPREGIGLSIGSLANSFLKVGGSL
;
A
#
# COMPACT_ATOMS: atom_id res chain seq x y z
N SER A 1 -6.91 9.66 -23.23
CA SER A 1 -6.27 9.08 -24.42
C SER A 1 -4.80 8.87 -24.10
N LEU A 2 -4.13 7.88 -24.69
CA LEU A 2 -2.70 7.66 -24.47
C LEU A 2 -1.95 8.31 -25.64
N LYS A 3 -1.12 9.31 -25.35
CA LYS A 3 -0.33 10.03 -26.35
C LYS A 3 1.15 9.90 -26.01
N LEU A 4 1.93 9.40 -26.94
CA LEU A 4 3.39 9.40 -26.87
C LEU A 4 3.92 10.23 -28.03
N ALA A 5 4.53 11.37 -27.72
CA ALA A 5 5.14 12.25 -28.71
C ALA A 5 6.34 12.98 -28.10
N ASN A 6 7.48 13.00 -28.81
CA ASN A 6 8.69 13.74 -28.41
C ASN A 6 9.19 13.41 -27.00
N GLY A 7 9.12 12.13 -26.60
CA GLY A 7 9.51 11.70 -25.25
C GLY A 7 8.53 12.09 -24.13
N ARG A 8 7.44 12.79 -24.46
CA ARG A 8 6.31 13.04 -23.56
C ARG A 8 5.30 11.91 -23.69
N LEU A 9 5.08 11.21 -22.59
CA LEU A 9 3.95 10.33 -22.37
C LEU A 9 2.89 11.09 -21.56
N ASP A 10 1.76 11.35 -22.21
CA ASP A 10 0.62 11.99 -21.58
C ASP A 10 -0.55 11.02 -21.59
N VAL A 11 -0.96 10.63 -20.40
CA VAL A 11 -2.11 9.78 -20.14
C VAL A 11 -3.19 10.69 -19.57
N ASP A 12 -4.09 11.18 -20.43
CA ASP A 12 -5.27 11.89 -19.94
C ASP A 12 -6.02 10.98 -18.96
N PRO A 13 -6.71 11.53 -17.93
CA PRO A 13 -7.42 10.76 -16.93
C PRO A 13 -8.19 9.58 -17.54
N LEU A 14 -7.69 8.37 -17.30
CA LEU A 14 -8.31 7.14 -17.73
C LEU A 14 -9.29 6.74 -16.64
N THR A 15 -10.58 6.88 -16.95
CA THR A 15 -11.63 6.32 -16.10
C THR A 15 -11.91 4.89 -16.54
N PHE A 16 -11.60 3.94 -15.67
CA PHE A 16 -12.03 2.55 -15.78
C PHE A 16 -13.14 2.29 -14.75
N ARG A 17 -14.17 1.55 -15.18
CA ARG A 17 -15.25 1.11 -14.30
C ARG A 17 -15.37 -0.39 -14.42
N GLU A 18 -15.35 -1.06 -13.28
CA GLU A 18 -15.58 -2.50 -13.19
C GLU A 18 -16.59 -2.73 -12.07
N ASN A 19 -17.76 -3.30 -12.41
CA ASN A 19 -18.88 -3.47 -11.49
C ASN A 19 -19.26 -2.13 -10.80
N ALA A 20 -19.23 -2.09 -9.47
CA ALA A 20 -19.49 -0.91 -8.66
C ALA A 20 -18.23 -0.08 -8.35
N GLY A 21 -17.06 -0.48 -8.90
CA GLY A 21 -15.79 0.19 -8.69
C GLY A 21 -15.45 1.18 -9.80
N ARG A 22 -14.78 2.26 -9.43
CA ARG A 22 -14.27 3.30 -10.32
C ARG A 22 -12.81 3.58 -10.03
N PHE A 23 -12.01 3.61 -11.07
CA PHE A 23 -10.58 3.90 -11.06
C PHE A 23 -10.35 5.05 -12.03
N ASP A 24 -9.82 6.17 -11.56
CA ASP A 24 -9.42 7.32 -12.38
C ASP A 24 -7.91 7.51 -12.21
N ALA A 25 -7.14 7.42 -13.30
CA ALA A 25 -5.69 7.61 -13.25
C ALA A 25 -5.21 8.58 -14.32
N GLY A 26 -4.38 9.54 -13.94
CA GLY A 26 -3.64 10.42 -14.83
C GLY A 26 -2.14 10.24 -14.63
N LEU A 27 -1.39 10.31 -15.73
CA LEU A 27 0.07 10.27 -15.69
C LEU A 27 0.62 11.19 -16.76
N LEU A 28 1.49 12.10 -16.33
CA LEU A 28 2.35 12.88 -17.19
C LEU A 28 3.79 12.49 -16.92
N PHE A 29 4.47 12.04 -17.96
CA PHE A 29 5.91 11.82 -17.94
C PHE A 29 6.52 12.55 -19.14
N ALA A 30 7.32 13.57 -18.89
CA ALA A 30 7.82 14.45 -19.94
C ALA A 30 9.27 14.89 -19.69
N PRO A 31 10.03 15.23 -20.75
CA PRO A 31 11.35 15.82 -20.58
C PRO A 31 11.27 17.11 -19.75
N HIS A 32 12.17 17.25 -18.79
CA HIS A 32 12.31 18.42 -17.93
C HIS A 32 13.79 18.69 -17.67
N GLU A 33 14.29 19.84 -18.14
CA GLU A 33 15.71 20.18 -18.10
C GLU A 33 16.60 19.07 -18.69
N SER A 34 17.53 18.52 -17.91
CA SER A 34 18.43 17.42 -18.30
C SER A 34 17.85 16.02 -18.01
N GLY A 35 16.60 15.91 -17.56
CA GLY A 35 15.97 14.64 -17.19
C GLY A 35 14.49 14.60 -17.57
N TYR A 36 13.67 14.01 -16.70
CA TYR A 36 12.24 13.88 -16.86
C TYR A 36 11.50 14.34 -15.61
N ALA A 37 10.31 14.90 -15.81
CA ALA A 37 9.35 15.14 -14.76
C ALA A 37 8.23 14.09 -14.83
N LEU A 38 7.80 13.64 -13.64
CA LEU A 38 6.66 12.78 -13.43
C LEU A 38 5.60 13.57 -12.65
N ASP A 39 4.35 13.48 -13.09
CA ASP A 39 3.16 13.82 -12.31
C ASP A 39 2.18 12.66 -12.47
N ALA A 40 1.85 12.01 -11.35
CA ALA A 40 0.95 10.88 -11.30
C ALA A 40 -0.17 11.16 -10.29
N ASN A 41 -1.39 10.91 -10.72
CA ASN A 41 -2.56 10.95 -9.86
C ASN A 41 -3.39 9.69 -10.07
N LEU A 42 -3.91 9.17 -8.97
CA LEU A 42 -4.80 8.03 -8.95
C LEU A 42 -5.91 8.32 -7.94
N GLN A 43 -7.15 8.08 -8.34
CA GLN A 43 -8.30 8.03 -7.45
C GLN A 43 -9.00 6.69 -7.65
N VAL A 44 -9.31 6.03 -6.54
CA VAL A 44 -10.03 4.76 -6.53
C VAL A 44 -11.24 4.89 -5.63
N ASP A 45 -12.37 4.40 -6.11
CA ASP A 45 -13.64 4.36 -5.39
C ASP A 45 -14.23 2.96 -5.55
N ASN A 46 -14.36 2.25 -4.43
CA ASN A 46 -14.95 0.93 -4.34
C ASN A 46 -14.34 -0.12 -5.31
N VAL A 47 -13.03 -0.07 -5.54
CA VAL A 47 -12.32 -0.98 -6.45
C VAL A 47 -11.92 -2.26 -5.72
N ARG A 48 -12.16 -3.42 -6.33
CA ARG A 48 -11.71 -4.71 -5.79
C ARG A 48 -10.54 -5.23 -6.64
N LEU A 49 -9.33 -5.22 -6.08
CA LEU A 49 -8.10 -5.62 -6.79
C LEU A 49 -8.00 -7.16 -6.85
N GLY A 50 -8.59 -7.75 -7.89
CA GLY A 50 -8.55 -9.20 -8.14
C GLY A 50 -7.42 -9.64 -9.08
N ILE A 51 -7.15 -10.94 -9.10
CA ILE A 51 -6.31 -11.55 -10.14
C ILE A 51 -7.10 -11.55 -11.45
N LEU A 52 -6.45 -11.11 -12.54
CA LEU A 52 -7.05 -11.16 -13.87
C LEU A 52 -7.52 -12.58 -14.19
N GLY A 53 -8.80 -12.73 -14.55
CA GLY A 53 -9.40 -14.02 -14.88
C GLY A 53 -10.07 -14.78 -13.72
N SER A 54 -10.07 -14.25 -12.48
CA SER A 54 -10.82 -14.88 -11.37
C SER A 54 -12.33 -14.85 -11.60
N ALA A 55 -13.08 -15.72 -10.91
CA ALA A 55 -14.55 -15.68 -11.01
C ALA A 55 -15.10 -14.42 -10.33
N GLN A 56 -16.24 -13.90 -10.82
CA GLN A 56 -16.86 -12.69 -10.26
C GLN A 56 -17.18 -12.85 -8.77
N GLN A 57 -17.70 -14.00 -8.37
CA GLN A 57 -17.98 -14.32 -6.97
C GLN A 57 -16.75 -14.29 -6.08
N GLU A 58 -15.57 -14.64 -6.60
CA GLU A 58 -14.33 -14.54 -5.82
C GLU A 58 -13.88 -13.08 -5.69
N ARG A 59 -14.09 -12.26 -6.73
CA ARG A 59 -13.81 -10.82 -6.68
C ARG A 59 -14.71 -10.11 -5.68
N ASP A 60 -15.98 -10.48 -5.60
CA ASP A 60 -16.96 -9.84 -4.70
C ASP A 60 -16.59 -10.03 -3.22
N LEU A 61 -15.80 -11.05 -2.89
CA LEU A 61 -15.30 -11.29 -1.54
C LEU A 61 -14.10 -10.40 -1.18
N LEU A 62 -13.34 -9.89 -2.15
CA LEU A 62 -12.12 -9.10 -1.90
C LEU A 62 -12.46 -7.78 -1.21
N PRO A 63 -11.64 -7.24 -0.31
CA PRO A 63 -11.93 -5.96 0.35
C PRO A 63 -11.94 -4.79 -0.67
N PRO A 64 -12.95 -3.90 -0.65
CA PRO A 64 -13.01 -2.77 -1.56
C PRO A 64 -11.97 -1.74 -1.15
N LEU A 65 -11.29 -1.13 -2.12
CA LEU A 65 -10.28 -0.10 -1.96
C LEU A 65 -10.85 1.26 -2.37
N ASN A 66 -10.62 2.25 -1.52
CA ASN A 66 -10.95 3.65 -1.75
C ASN A 66 -9.74 4.51 -1.46
N GLY A 67 -9.59 5.64 -2.13
CA GLY A 67 -8.54 6.58 -1.80
C GLY A 67 -7.94 7.32 -2.98
N VAL A 68 -6.83 7.98 -2.70
CA VAL A 68 -6.06 8.79 -3.64
C VAL A 68 -4.57 8.54 -3.49
N VAL A 69 -3.86 8.62 -4.61
CA VAL A 69 -2.40 8.67 -4.67
C VAL A 69 -2.05 9.86 -5.55
N ARG A 70 -1.17 10.73 -5.05
CA ARG A 70 -0.56 11.81 -5.83
C ARG A 70 0.93 11.74 -5.64
N LEU A 71 1.68 11.85 -6.72
CA LEU A 71 3.12 11.83 -6.72
C LEU A 71 3.64 12.69 -7.85
N SER A 72 4.55 13.60 -7.55
CA SER A 72 5.30 14.35 -8.54
C SER A 72 6.79 14.36 -8.21
N GLY A 73 7.63 14.57 -9.21
CA GLY A 73 9.08 14.63 -9.03
C GLY A 73 9.80 14.81 -10.36
N SER A 74 11.10 15.05 -10.31
CA SER A 74 11.92 15.18 -11.51
C SER A 74 13.34 14.68 -11.31
N GLY A 75 13.94 14.11 -12.35
CA GLY A 75 15.30 13.58 -12.31
C GLY A 75 15.72 12.91 -13.62
N ALA A 76 17.01 12.63 -13.78
CA ALA A 76 17.54 11.90 -14.93
C ALA A 76 17.33 10.38 -14.81
N SER A 77 16.92 9.88 -13.65
CA SER A 77 16.58 8.48 -13.39
C SER A 77 15.34 8.36 -12.51
N VAL A 78 14.75 7.15 -12.43
CA VAL A 78 13.65 6.87 -11.50
C VAL A 78 14.07 7.15 -10.06
N HIS A 79 15.30 6.78 -9.71
CA HIS A 79 15.85 7.04 -8.38
C HIS A 79 15.88 8.55 -8.08
N GLU A 80 16.42 9.36 -8.97
CA GLU A 80 16.45 10.82 -8.78
C GLU A 80 15.06 11.46 -8.73
N ILE A 81 14.11 10.97 -9.54
CA ILE A 81 12.70 11.40 -9.48
C ILE A 81 12.13 11.14 -8.07
N MET A 82 12.37 9.94 -7.53
CA MET A 82 11.86 9.55 -6.22
C MET A 82 12.58 10.25 -5.07
N ALA A 83 13.89 10.49 -5.19
CA ALA A 83 14.73 11.17 -4.21
C ALA A 83 14.31 12.64 -3.97
N GLY A 84 13.64 13.27 -4.94
CA GLY A 84 13.06 14.61 -4.81
C GLY A 84 11.53 14.64 -4.89
N ALA A 85 10.86 13.50 -4.70
CA ALA A 85 9.42 13.43 -4.92
C ALA A 85 8.61 14.17 -3.86
N GLU A 86 7.45 14.66 -4.28
CA GLU A 86 6.42 15.31 -3.47
C GLU A 86 5.09 14.58 -3.68
N GLY A 87 4.26 14.47 -2.64
CA GLY A 87 2.97 13.83 -2.81
C GLY A 87 2.28 13.34 -1.54
N ASN A 88 1.21 12.59 -1.76
CA ASN A 88 0.42 12.02 -0.68
C ASN A 88 -0.25 10.71 -1.11
N ILE A 89 -0.37 9.78 -0.18
CA ILE A 89 -1.05 8.49 -0.35
C ILE A 89 -2.09 8.39 0.76
N SER A 90 -3.36 8.25 0.40
CA SER A 90 -4.46 8.00 1.34
C SER A 90 -5.28 6.85 0.81
N LEU A 91 -5.16 5.67 1.41
CA LEU A 91 -5.82 4.45 0.95
C LEU A 91 -6.58 3.79 2.10
N ARG A 92 -7.77 3.27 1.81
CA ARG A 92 -8.66 2.64 2.77
C ARG A 92 -9.28 1.39 2.18
N HIS A 93 -9.09 0.26 2.85
CA HIS A 93 -9.81 -0.97 2.57
C HIS A 93 -11.02 -1.12 3.50
N GLY A 94 -12.16 -1.47 2.93
CA GLY A 94 -13.31 -1.96 3.67
C GLY A 94 -13.18 -3.45 4.05
N SER A 95 -14.27 -4.03 4.54
CA SER A 95 -14.31 -5.43 4.93
C SER A 95 -14.28 -6.37 3.72
N GLY A 96 -13.55 -7.48 3.84
CA GLY A 96 -13.45 -8.51 2.80
C GLY A 96 -12.45 -9.61 3.13
N GLN A 97 -12.38 -10.61 2.26
CA GLN A 97 -11.49 -11.75 2.36
C GLN A 97 -10.20 -11.50 1.59
N ILE A 98 -9.07 -11.70 2.25
CA ILE A 98 -7.74 -11.63 1.66
C ILE A 98 -7.21 -13.05 1.57
N ARG A 99 -6.99 -13.52 0.33
CA ARG A 99 -6.45 -14.87 0.05
C ARG A 99 -4.92 -14.87 -0.09
N ASP A 100 -4.36 -13.73 -0.50
CA ASP A 100 -2.92 -13.49 -0.53
C ASP A 100 -2.68 -11.98 -0.41
N PHE A 101 -1.82 -11.57 0.53
CA PHE A 101 -1.30 -10.21 0.55
C PHE A 101 -0.17 -10.11 -0.49
N SER A 102 -0.51 -10.08 -1.78
CA SER A 102 0.48 -10.06 -2.87
C SER A 102 1.18 -8.71 -3.08
N GLY A 103 0.90 -7.71 -2.24
CA GLY A 103 1.68 -6.48 -2.19
C GLY A 103 3.04 -6.74 -1.53
N ARG A 104 4.09 -6.87 -2.35
CA ARG A 104 5.44 -7.31 -1.92
C ARG A 104 6.01 -6.61 -0.68
N LEU A 105 5.69 -5.34 -0.42
CA LEU A 105 6.24 -4.64 0.76
C LEU A 105 5.36 -4.81 2.01
N PHE A 106 4.06 -4.47 1.93
CA PHE A 106 3.17 -4.50 3.10
C PHE A 106 2.66 -5.90 3.45
N GLY A 107 2.52 -6.77 2.44
CA GLY A 107 2.12 -8.15 2.63
C GLY A 107 3.20 -8.97 3.34
N ASP A 108 4.45 -8.81 2.92
CA ASP A 108 5.58 -9.50 3.54
C ASP A 108 5.77 -9.03 4.99
N LEU A 109 5.65 -7.72 5.25
CA LEU A 109 5.68 -7.16 6.61
C LEU A 109 4.59 -7.75 7.50
N LEU A 110 3.34 -7.81 7.04
CA LEU A 110 2.23 -8.37 7.81
C LEU A 110 2.42 -9.87 8.05
N LEU A 111 2.90 -10.61 7.06
CA LEU A 111 3.22 -12.03 7.18
C LEU A 111 4.34 -12.26 8.20
N GLU A 112 5.37 -11.41 8.22
CA GLU A 112 6.46 -11.46 9.18
C GLU A 112 5.99 -11.16 10.61
N VAL A 113 5.15 -10.13 10.80
CA VAL A 113 4.50 -9.82 12.08
C VAL A 113 3.70 -11.04 12.58
N LEU A 114 2.87 -11.63 11.72
CA LEU A 114 2.05 -12.79 12.04
C LEU A 114 2.88 -14.02 12.41
N ARG A 115 3.95 -14.31 11.66
CA ARG A 115 4.89 -15.39 11.95
C ARG A 115 5.58 -15.18 13.29
N THR A 116 5.96 -13.94 13.61
CA THR A 116 6.59 -13.60 14.89
C THR A 116 5.63 -13.79 16.06
N LEU A 117 4.36 -13.41 15.89
CA LEU A 117 3.33 -13.54 16.92
C LEU A 117 2.89 -14.99 17.16
N ASN A 118 2.88 -15.82 16.11
CA ASN A 118 2.45 -17.21 16.21
C ASN A 118 3.21 -18.12 15.22
N PRO A 119 4.46 -18.49 15.53
CA PRO A 119 5.32 -19.25 14.62
C PRO A 119 4.85 -20.69 14.36
N LEU A 120 3.92 -21.20 15.17
CA LEU A 120 3.38 -22.56 15.08
C LEU A 120 2.05 -22.64 14.32
N ARG A 121 1.42 -21.51 13.95
CA ARG A 121 0.20 -21.52 13.15
C ARG A 121 0.54 -21.53 11.65
N SER A 122 0.26 -22.65 10.99
CA SER A 122 -0.02 -22.66 9.55
C SER A 122 -1.37 -21.98 9.32
N GLY A 123 -1.36 -20.67 9.08
CA GLY A 123 -2.60 -19.90 8.89
C GLY A 123 -3.30 -20.28 7.58
N SER A 124 -4.63 -20.37 7.61
CA SER A 124 -5.47 -20.55 6.42
C SER A 124 -5.11 -19.53 5.33
N ASP A 125 -5.16 -19.95 4.06
CA ASP A 125 -4.89 -19.08 2.92
C ASP A 125 -5.78 -17.84 2.93
N THR A 126 -7.04 -17.99 3.36
CA THR A 126 -7.98 -16.87 3.44
C THR A 126 -8.09 -16.26 4.84
N ARG A 127 -7.98 -14.94 4.95
CA ARG A 127 -8.17 -14.14 6.17
C ARG A 127 -9.24 -13.07 5.98
N GLN A 128 -10.06 -12.84 7.01
CA GLN A 128 -11.03 -11.75 7.01
C GLN A 128 -10.34 -10.44 7.42
N LEU A 129 -10.33 -9.46 6.52
CA LEU A 129 -10.04 -8.06 6.80
C LEU A 129 -11.33 -7.37 7.23
N ASP A 130 -11.29 -6.64 8.34
CA ASP A 130 -12.37 -5.74 8.75
C ASP A 130 -12.18 -4.37 8.11
N CYS A 131 -10.95 -3.83 8.18
CA CYS A 131 -10.54 -2.59 7.55
C CYS A 131 -9.01 -2.46 7.49
N ALA A 132 -8.52 -1.59 6.60
CA ALA A 132 -7.15 -1.09 6.65
C ALA A 132 -7.09 0.37 6.19
N ILE A 133 -6.15 1.15 6.73
CA ILE A 133 -5.92 2.57 6.45
C ILE A 133 -4.42 2.77 6.25
N TYR A 134 -4.07 3.55 5.23
CA TYR A 134 -2.70 3.93 4.89
C TYR A 134 -2.70 5.44 4.57
N GLU A 135 -2.04 6.23 5.40
CA GLU A 135 -1.86 7.67 5.21
C GLU A 135 -0.35 7.96 5.19
N VAL A 136 0.13 8.48 4.06
CA VAL A 136 1.54 8.79 3.83
C VAL A 136 1.66 10.17 3.20
N ALA A 137 2.49 11.03 3.78
CA ALA A 137 2.93 12.28 3.16
C ALA A 137 4.32 12.07 2.57
N ILE A 138 4.61 12.65 1.41
CA ILE A 138 5.91 12.57 0.76
C ILE A 138 6.38 14.00 0.53
N GLU A 139 7.51 14.35 1.13
CA GLU A 139 8.13 15.67 1.01
C GLU A 139 9.63 15.50 0.78
N ALA A 140 10.17 16.14 -0.25
CA ALA A 140 11.59 16.06 -0.63
C ALA A 140 12.14 14.62 -0.64
N GLY A 141 11.40 13.68 -1.24
CA GLY A 141 11.76 12.27 -1.34
C GLY A 141 11.70 11.46 -0.03
N VAL A 142 11.16 12.05 1.02
CA VAL A 142 10.95 11.39 2.31
C VAL A 142 9.46 11.09 2.48
N ALA A 143 9.10 9.81 2.47
CA ALA A 143 7.75 9.34 2.75
C ALA A 143 7.55 9.12 4.25
N GLU A 144 6.76 9.97 4.90
CA GLU A 144 6.32 9.83 6.27
C GLU A 144 5.00 9.06 6.34
N ILE A 145 5.04 7.86 6.92
CA ILE A 145 3.85 7.03 7.18
C ILE A 145 3.21 7.55 8.47
N GLN A 146 2.20 8.40 8.32
CA GLN A 146 1.50 9.06 9.42
C GLN A 146 0.57 8.09 10.15
N GLU A 147 -0.18 7.29 9.39
CA GLU A 147 -1.09 6.29 9.92
C GLU A 147 -1.09 5.04 9.05
N LEU A 148 -0.63 3.93 9.62
CA LEU A 148 -0.87 2.59 9.10
C LEU A 148 -1.75 1.87 10.11
N ALA A 149 -2.94 1.46 9.73
CA ALA A 149 -3.82 0.69 10.59
C ALA A 149 -4.42 -0.50 9.82
N LEU A 150 -4.49 -1.65 10.46
CA LEU A 150 -5.07 -2.85 9.87
C LEU A 150 -5.79 -3.65 10.94
N GLN A 151 -7.02 -4.05 10.66
CA GLN A 151 -7.78 -4.94 11.53
C GLN A 151 -8.26 -6.15 10.75
N THR A 152 -8.02 -7.31 11.33
CA THR A 152 -8.50 -8.61 10.85
C THR A 152 -9.30 -9.30 11.94
N ASN A 153 -9.90 -10.45 11.64
CA ASN A 153 -10.48 -11.31 12.66
C ASN A 153 -9.45 -11.83 13.70
N ALA A 154 -8.16 -11.84 13.38
CA ALA A 154 -7.11 -12.40 14.24
C ALA A 154 -6.35 -11.35 15.07
N LEU A 155 -6.13 -10.15 14.52
CA LEU A 155 -5.34 -9.11 15.17
C LEU A 155 -5.74 -7.70 14.72
N THR A 156 -5.29 -6.73 15.51
CA THR A 156 -5.23 -5.31 15.16
C THR A 156 -3.76 -4.90 15.10
N MET A 157 -3.39 -4.17 14.05
CA MET A 157 -2.03 -3.67 13.82
C MET A 157 -2.09 -2.16 13.59
N ILE A 158 -1.17 -1.42 14.20
CA ILE A 158 -0.97 0.00 13.97
C ILE A 158 0.52 0.20 13.71
N GLY A 159 0.87 1.06 12.76
CA GLY A 159 2.25 1.42 12.47
C GLY A 159 2.41 2.86 12.04
N SER A 160 3.64 3.30 12.09
CA SER A 160 4.12 4.59 11.58
C SER A 160 5.59 4.46 11.23
N GLY A 161 6.13 5.40 10.48
CA GLY A 161 7.51 5.28 10.06
C GLY A 161 7.91 6.26 8.98
N ARG A 162 9.10 6.05 8.44
CA ARG A 162 9.68 6.88 7.41
C ARG A 162 10.42 6.03 6.40
N ILE A 163 10.30 6.38 5.12
CA ILE A 163 11.10 5.84 4.04
C ILE A 163 11.78 7.02 3.36
N ASP A 164 13.08 6.91 3.14
CA ASP A 164 13.92 7.90 2.48
C ASP A 164 14.32 7.32 1.12
N PHE A 165 13.79 7.88 0.04
CA PHE A 165 13.96 7.31 -1.31
C PHE A 165 15.34 7.58 -1.92
N ASP A 166 16.05 8.60 -1.44
CA ASP A 166 17.43 8.90 -1.85
C ASP A 166 18.41 7.88 -1.25
N THR A 167 18.26 7.60 0.04
CA THR A 167 19.13 6.63 0.73
C THR A 167 18.61 5.20 0.69
N GLU A 168 17.40 5.01 0.14
CA GLU A 168 16.62 3.77 0.14
C GLU A 168 16.33 3.21 1.54
N LYS A 169 16.55 4.00 2.60
CA LYS A 169 16.41 3.55 3.99
C LYS A 169 14.96 3.60 4.44
N LEU A 170 14.53 2.56 5.14
CA LEU A 170 13.24 2.51 5.80
C LEU A 170 13.40 2.30 7.30
N ASP A 171 12.57 2.99 8.09
CA ASP A 171 12.40 2.81 9.54
C ASP A 171 10.90 2.82 9.84
N ILE A 172 10.33 1.63 10.00
CA ILE A 172 8.91 1.42 10.24
C ILE A 172 8.72 0.77 11.61
N ASN A 173 7.84 1.34 12.40
CA ASN A 173 7.51 0.88 13.73
C ASN A 173 6.08 0.35 13.70
N VAL A 174 5.91 -0.90 14.11
CA VAL A 174 4.63 -1.60 14.09
C VAL A 174 4.32 -2.14 15.48
N ARG A 175 3.07 -1.99 15.89
CA ARG A 175 2.50 -2.60 17.08
C ARG A 175 1.33 -3.46 16.65
N ALA A 176 1.37 -4.72 17.05
CA ALA A 176 0.29 -5.65 16.77
C ALA A 176 -0.27 -6.22 18.08
N LYS A 177 -1.60 -6.27 18.16
CA LYS A 177 -2.35 -6.83 19.27
C LYS A 177 -3.25 -7.96 18.76
N PRO A 178 -3.05 -9.20 19.21
CA PRO A 178 -4.02 -10.29 19.04
C PRO A 178 -5.43 -9.90 19.49
N ARG A 179 -6.44 -10.36 18.75
CA ARG A 179 -7.84 -10.26 19.18
C ARG A 179 -8.24 -11.49 19.99
N GLU A 180 -9.20 -11.32 20.89
CA GLU A 180 -9.69 -12.40 21.76
C GLU A 180 -10.21 -13.59 20.94
N GLY A 181 -10.09 -14.80 21.49
CA GLY A 181 -10.56 -16.03 20.84
C GLY A 181 -9.53 -16.77 19.98
N ILE A 182 -8.28 -16.30 19.90
CA ILE A 182 -7.22 -17.01 19.13
C ILE A 182 -6.36 -17.97 19.97
N GLY A 183 -6.67 -18.18 21.25
CA GLY A 183 -6.01 -19.17 22.11
C GLY A 183 -4.59 -18.83 22.56
N LEU A 184 -4.17 -17.55 22.50
CA LEU A 184 -2.87 -17.11 23.00
C LEU A 184 -2.93 -16.71 24.48
N SER A 185 -1.93 -17.12 25.27
CA SER A 185 -1.86 -16.83 26.71
C SER A 185 -1.46 -15.37 26.98
N ILE A 186 -1.91 -14.80 28.10
CA ILE A 186 -1.62 -13.40 28.50
C ILE A 186 -0.10 -13.13 28.63
N GLY A 187 0.70 -14.15 28.95
CA GLY A 187 2.16 -14.03 29.07
C GLY A 187 2.90 -13.76 27.76
N SER A 188 2.30 -14.07 26.60
CA SER A 188 2.89 -13.79 25.28
C SER A 188 2.43 -12.46 24.66
N LEU A 189 1.62 -11.66 25.39
CA LEU A 189 0.94 -10.45 24.89
C LEU A 189 1.59 -9.13 25.33
N ALA A 190 2.76 -9.17 25.95
CA ALA A 190 3.47 -7.96 26.37
C ALA A 190 3.98 -7.19 25.14
N ASN A 191 3.13 -6.35 24.56
CA ASN A 191 3.41 -5.36 23.52
C ASN A 191 4.43 -5.81 22.48
N SER A 192 3.98 -6.61 21.50
CA SER A 192 4.78 -7.01 20.35
C SER A 192 5.07 -5.79 19.47
N PHE A 193 6.05 -5.00 19.92
CA PHE A 193 6.63 -3.90 19.21
C PHE A 193 7.65 -4.48 18.24
N LEU A 194 7.39 -4.30 16.95
CA LEU A 194 8.26 -4.75 15.88
C LEU A 194 8.78 -3.50 15.20
N LYS A 195 10.09 -3.34 15.25
CA LYS A 195 10.80 -2.33 14.47
C LYS A 195 11.34 -3.02 13.23
N VAL A 196 10.96 -2.52 12.06
CA VAL A 196 11.46 -2.99 10.77
C VAL A 196 12.30 -1.87 10.18
N GLY A 197 13.60 -2.14 10.08
CA GLY A 197 14.56 -1.26 9.43
C GLY A 197 15.28 -2.00 8.33
N GLY A 198 15.66 -1.30 7.27
CA GLY A 198 16.34 -1.91 6.13
C GLY A 198 16.61 -0.94 4.99
N SER A 199 16.96 -1.50 3.84
CA SER A 199 17.02 -0.79 2.57
C SER A 199 16.06 -1.44 1.56
N LEU A 200 15.60 -0.66 0.58
CA LEU A 200 14.85 -1.16 -0.58
C LEU A 200 15.76 -1.94 -1.56
#